data_AF-A9BGH4-F1
#
_entry.id   AF-A9BGH4-F1
#
_cell.length_a   1.000
_cell.length_b   1.000
_cell.length_c   1.000
_cell.angle_alpha   90.00
_cell.angle_beta   90.00
_cell.angle_gamma   90.00
#
_symmetry.space_group_name_H-M   'P 1'
#
loop_
_entity.id
_entity.type
_entity.pdbx_description
1 polymer ?
#
loop_
_entity_poly.entity_id
_entity_poly.type
_entity_poly.pdbx_seq_one_letter_code
_entity_poly.pdbx_strand_id
1 'polypeptide(L)'
;MKLVSKMLLFSMLIILLFGCQYDGNSNINFEIEIPTKISPNIPLTIKTNFDYDNVEIIIDGEEAPSSLFLDEEGTSSSPLLGEYGTSSSFLMDEENASSSILIDEGGTPSSSFLMGGERGEGALTENLFLTGGERGEGALYDISDGPHKINIKFLDDKNRIITEYATNITFDSTPPKPSYLNQELSAGNLNLEYKVDEEDFSKVSLYYNETELASSTSLQDIFSIKITKDSGIKNYVLRFKDDVENTYYHTIEIDTNIDKPPVINSDIVSVNLFSEIDMKISDDWDDNFLVLIDDGNEIKYTSELLLKPTTEATMIVFDSNKNKTEKFINFNVDDQIPTPPEITARLISEDMDYISWRYDPNYQNFVVESYDEILGWKKVFELKNTFLENPNYDIIFVRKVTNNGTHGFPSDPVITLSEALVPYASGTINKVDKNLFLPQINTPFVIDTDILIPEGKTFLVESGNEIRLYNGATVVVEGLMFLMPGFDKTHIFGEGEIALNGGTIIAYDTDFENIKFTGKGRLLFLKNSTLDNYSSIDTKSIGRVCLYDSSLSDYVKITNSSGVYIDNTYLKEISLNNVAESLFKNSTIDLFNSSINSRTIMETSTIKLMNIETFSFMNSIDSKIERLNVEEYSIFLQRE
;
A
#
# COMPACT_ATOMS: atom_id res chain seq x y z
N MET A 1 18.61 39.94 -96.04
CA MET A 1 18.27 39.57 -94.65
C MET A 1 16.80 39.12 -94.59
N LYS A 2 16.58 37.88 -95.02
CA LYS A 2 15.31 37.13 -95.01
C LYS A 2 15.73 35.72 -94.62
N LEU A 3 15.77 35.39 -93.32
CA LEU A 3 15.86 34.00 -92.87
C LEU A 3 15.59 33.81 -91.36
N VAL A 4 15.67 34.86 -90.52
CA VAL A 4 15.55 34.68 -89.05
C VAL A 4 14.12 34.87 -88.52
N SER A 5 13.22 35.54 -89.26
CA SER A 5 11.83 35.78 -88.81
C SER A 5 10.85 34.62 -89.10
N LYS A 6 11.24 33.61 -89.88
CA LYS A 6 10.37 32.46 -90.22
C LYS A 6 10.60 31.23 -89.34
N MET A 7 11.69 31.16 -88.58
CA MET A 7 11.98 30.03 -87.69
C MET A 7 11.33 30.15 -86.31
N LEU A 8 11.12 31.37 -85.80
CA LEU A 8 10.45 31.59 -84.50
C LEU A 8 8.92 31.42 -84.57
N LEU A 9 8.31 31.70 -85.74
CA LEU A 9 6.88 31.42 -85.95
C LEU A 9 6.59 29.92 -86.13
N PHE A 10 7.59 29.13 -86.53
CA PHE A 10 7.44 27.69 -86.75
C PHE A 10 7.64 26.89 -85.44
N SER A 11 8.45 27.36 -84.48
CA SER A 11 8.55 26.67 -83.18
C SER A 11 7.35 26.95 -82.27
N MET A 12 6.70 28.12 -82.39
CA MET A 12 5.50 28.44 -81.61
C MET A 12 4.24 27.72 -82.16
N LEU A 13 4.23 27.36 -83.45
CA LEU A 13 3.15 26.57 -84.07
C LEU A 13 3.28 25.07 -83.78
N ILE A 14 4.49 24.55 -83.53
CA ILE A 14 4.71 23.14 -83.12
C ILE A 14 4.30 22.89 -81.67
N ILE A 15 4.36 23.90 -80.79
CA ILE A 15 3.87 23.80 -79.40
C ILE A 15 2.33 23.92 -79.33
N LEU A 16 1.69 24.54 -80.32
CA LEU A 16 0.23 24.65 -80.42
C LEU A 16 -0.45 23.53 -81.25
N LEU A 17 0.32 22.66 -81.93
CA LEU A 17 -0.19 21.53 -82.71
C LEU A 17 -0.01 20.16 -82.04
N PHE A 18 0.53 20.11 -80.82
CA PHE A 18 0.47 18.93 -79.92
C PHE A 18 -0.53 19.13 -78.77
N GLY A 19 -1.65 19.81 -79.06
CA GLY A 19 -2.86 19.69 -78.27
C GLY A 19 -3.57 18.37 -78.58
N CYS A 20 -3.83 17.61 -77.51
CA CYS A 20 -4.78 16.50 -77.43
C CYS A 20 -4.36 15.16 -78.06
N GLN A 21 -3.42 14.49 -77.41
CA GLN A 21 -3.63 13.09 -77.02
C GLN A 21 -3.58 13.04 -75.49
N TYR A 22 -4.75 13.19 -74.87
CA TYR A 22 -4.94 12.81 -73.48
C TYR A 22 -5.07 11.29 -73.51
N ASP A 23 -4.00 10.60 -73.15
CA ASP A 23 -4.04 9.16 -72.87
C ASP A 23 -4.99 8.97 -71.69
N GLY A 24 -6.19 8.48 -71.99
CA GLY A 24 -7.15 8.01 -70.99
C GLY A 24 -6.61 6.76 -70.33
N ASN A 25 -5.73 6.93 -69.34
CA ASN A 25 -5.50 5.98 -68.26
C ASN A 25 -4.67 6.57 -67.11
N SER A 26 -4.98 7.80 -66.68
CA SER A 26 -4.62 8.21 -65.33
C SER A 26 -5.53 7.45 -64.37
N ASN A 27 -5.01 6.41 -63.71
CA ASN A 27 -5.59 5.91 -62.47
C ASN A 27 -5.64 7.09 -61.50
N ILE A 28 -6.78 7.78 -61.45
CA ILE A 28 -7.05 8.77 -60.43
C ILE A 28 -7.19 7.97 -59.14
N ASN A 29 -6.18 8.03 -58.27
CA ASN A 29 -6.28 7.46 -56.93
C ASN A 29 -7.18 8.37 -56.10
N PHE A 30 -8.45 8.01 -56.01
CA PHE A 30 -9.39 8.64 -55.08
C PHE A 30 -8.99 8.24 -53.64
N GLU A 31 -8.78 9.22 -52.78
CA GLU A 31 -8.55 9.02 -51.36
C GLU A 31 -9.82 9.43 -50.61
N ILE A 32 -10.43 8.48 -49.92
CA ILE A 32 -11.65 8.65 -49.13
C ILE A 32 -11.33 8.18 -47.71
N GLU A 33 -11.35 9.10 -46.75
CA GLU A 33 -11.12 8.82 -45.33
C GLU A 33 -12.45 8.87 -44.57
N ILE A 34 -12.77 7.79 -43.86
CA ILE A 34 -14.00 7.65 -43.07
C ILE A 34 -13.65 7.04 -41.72
N PRO A 35 -14.20 7.55 -40.59
CA PRO A 35 -14.00 6.95 -39.28
C PRO A 35 -14.57 5.52 -39.23
N THR A 36 -13.84 4.61 -38.60
CA THR A 36 -14.24 3.19 -38.46
C THR A 36 -15.30 2.96 -37.39
N LYS A 37 -15.44 3.90 -36.45
CA LYS A 37 -16.50 3.93 -35.43
C LYS A 37 -17.18 5.29 -35.46
N ILE A 38 -18.50 5.31 -35.31
CA ILE A 38 -19.31 6.53 -35.23
C ILE A 38 -20.36 6.40 -34.15
N SER A 39 -20.85 7.54 -33.66
CA SER A 39 -21.91 7.62 -32.65
C SER A 39 -22.84 8.78 -32.97
N PRO A 40 -23.97 8.94 -32.27
CA PRO A 40 -24.75 10.17 -32.34
C PRO A 40 -23.94 11.43 -31.97
N ASN A 41 -22.84 11.27 -31.24
CA ASN A 41 -22.03 12.37 -30.71
C ASN A 41 -20.81 12.69 -31.59
N ILE A 42 -20.41 11.80 -32.50
CA ILE A 42 -19.32 12.02 -33.46
C ILE A 42 -19.90 12.01 -34.88
N PRO A 43 -19.82 13.14 -35.63
CA PRO A 43 -20.32 13.18 -36.99
C PRO A 43 -19.53 12.24 -37.90
N LEU A 44 -20.23 11.57 -38.81
CA LEU A 44 -19.61 10.92 -39.95
C LEU A 44 -18.92 11.99 -40.78
N THR A 45 -17.59 11.98 -40.79
CA THR A 45 -16.77 12.91 -41.56
C THR A 45 -16.24 12.19 -42.79
N ILE A 46 -16.51 12.72 -43.97
CA ILE A 46 -15.99 12.20 -45.23
C ILE A 46 -14.99 13.20 -45.77
N LYS A 47 -13.74 12.77 -45.99
CA LYS A 47 -12.73 13.58 -46.67
C LYS A 47 -12.44 12.99 -48.03
N THR A 48 -12.51 13.81 -49.07
CA THR A 48 -12.18 13.42 -50.44
C THR A 48 -11.04 14.27 -51.02
N ASN A 49 -10.32 13.73 -51.99
CA ASN A 49 -9.36 14.46 -52.81
C ASN A 49 -9.90 14.88 -54.19
N PHE A 50 -11.22 14.84 -54.36
CA PHE A 50 -11.92 15.15 -55.62
C PHE A 50 -13.26 15.86 -55.36
N ASP A 51 -13.71 16.63 -56.35
CA ASP A 51 -14.96 17.39 -56.28
C ASP A 51 -16.17 16.51 -56.60
N TYR A 52 -17.28 16.76 -55.90
CA TYR A 52 -18.59 16.16 -56.15
C TYR A 52 -19.68 17.21 -55.92
N ASP A 53 -20.85 17.02 -56.52
CA ASP A 53 -21.99 17.92 -56.36
C ASP A 53 -23.04 17.35 -55.39
N ASN A 54 -23.21 16.02 -55.36
CA ASN A 54 -24.07 15.35 -54.37
C ASN A 54 -23.41 14.07 -53.82
N VAL A 55 -23.76 13.69 -52.60
CA VAL A 55 -23.39 12.42 -51.99
C VAL A 55 -24.64 11.65 -51.56
N GLU A 56 -24.74 10.40 -52.00
CA GLU A 56 -25.75 9.45 -51.55
C GLU A 56 -25.11 8.45 -50.58
N ILE A 57 -25.67 8.35 -49.37
CA ILE A 57 -25.19 7.42 -48.34
C ILE A 57 -26.29 6.40 -48.05
N ILE A 58 -25.92 5.13 -48.09
CA ILE A 58 -26.80 3.98 -47.86
C ILE A 58 -26.22 3.16 -46.71
N ILE A 59 -27.01 2.90 -45.67
CA ILE A 59 -26.62 2.05 -44.54
C ILE A 59 -27.47 0.78 -44.57
N ASP A 60 -26.82 -0.38 -44.61
CA ASP A 60 -27.41 -1.74 -44.64
C ASP A 60 -28.45 -2.01 -45.75
N GLY A 61 -28.50 -1.17 -46.79
CA GLY A 61 -29.36 -1.39 -47.94
C GLY A 61 -28.79 -2.45 -48.90
N GLU A 62 -29.65 -3.36 -49.36
CA GLU A 62 -29.39 -4.09 -50.60
C GLU A 62 -29.62 -3.15 -51.80
N GLU A 63 -28.75 -3.24 -52.81
CA GLU A 63 -29.01 -2.59 -54.10
C GLU A 63 -30.35 -3.08 -54.64
N ALA A 64 -31.35 -2.21 -54.73
CA ALA A 64 -32.55 -2.53 -55.49
C ALA A 64 -32.14 -2.76 -56.96
N PRO A 65 -32.33 -3.96 -57.53
CA PRO A 65 -32.04 -4.17 -58.93
C PRO A 65 -32.98 -3.31 -59.77
N SER A 66 -32.40 -2.53 -60.66
CA SER A 66 -33.10 -1.70 -61.64
C SER A 66 -34.17 -2.52 -62.37
N SER A 67 -35.43 -2.08 -62.21
CA SER A 67 -36.68 -2.69 -62.68
C SER A 67 -36.66 -3.14 -64.14
N LEU A 68 -37.05 -4.40 -64.39
CA LEU A 68 -37.47 -4.87 -65.71
C LEU A 68 -38.99 -5.10 -65.70
N PHE A 69 -39.70 -4.27 -66.47
CA PHE A 69 -41.13 -4.38 -66.75
C PHE A 69 -41.52 -5.78 -67.26
N LEU A 70 -42.49 -6.42 -66.62
CA LEU A 70 -43.45 -7.32 -67.28
C LEU A 70 -44.79 -7.29 -66.54
N ASP A 71 -45.84 -6.90 -67.28
CA ASP A 71 -47.23 -7.18 -66.98
C ASP A 71 -47.48 -8.70 -66.97
N GLU A 72 -48.28 -9.22 -66.05
CA GLU A 72 -49.35 -10.17 -66.41
C GLU A 72 -50.35 -10.40 -65.27
N GLU A 73 -51.57 -10.64 -65.71
CA GLU A 73 -52.84 -10.76 -65.00
C GLU A 73 -52.95 -12.04 -64.15
N GLY A 74 -53.94 -12.06 -63.24
CA GLY A 74 -54.76 -13.27 -63.09
C GLY A 74 -55.07 -13.74 -61.67
N THR A 75 -56.32 -13.47 -61.25
CA THR A 75 -57.24 -14.39 -60.54
C THR A 75 -56.86 -14.91 -59.15
N SER A 76 -57.52 -14.47 -58.08
CA SER A 76 -58.78 -15.01 -57.53
C SER A 76 -58.79 -16.53 -57.30
N SER A 77 -58.72 -16.95 -56.04
CA SER A 77 -59.75 -17.78 -55.38
C SER A 77 -59.34 -18.19 -53.96
N SER A 78 -60.15 -17.81 -52.96
CA SER A 78 -60.31 -18.55 -51.70
C SER A 78 -60.99 -19.91 -51.98
N PRO A 79 -60.87 -20.92 -51.11
CA PRO A 79 -61.95 -21.20 -50.14
C PRO A 79 -61.48 -21.83 -48.81
N LEU A 80 -62.03 -21.40 -47.67
CA LEU A 80 -63.07 -22.06 -46.85
C LEU A 80 -62.64 -23.21 -45.91
N LEU A 81 -62.98 -22.97 -44.63
CA LEU A 81 -63.63 -23.84 -43.64
C LEU A 81 -62.88 -25.02 -43.00
N GLY A 82 -62.97 -25.07 -41.67
CA GLY A 82 -62.83 -26.27 -40.86
C GLY A 82 -62.86 -25.99 -39.35
N GLU A 83 -64.06 -26.03 -38.76
CA GLU A 83 -64.34 -25.95 -37.30
C GLU A 83 -64.00 -27.25 -36.53
N TYR A 84 -64.13 -27.15 -35.19
CA TYR A 84 -64.18 -28.16 -34.11
C TYR A 84 -62.82 -28.47 -33.45
N GLY A 85 -62.66 -28.54 -32.12
CA GLY A 85 -63.56 -28.47 -30.98
C GLY A 85 -62.81 -28.88 -29.70
N THR A 86 -63.06 -28.16 -28.60
CA THR A 86 -63.05 -28.52 -27.17
C THR A 86 -62.11 -29.60 -26.54
N SER A 87 -61.38 -29.12 -25.51
CA SER A 87 -61.31 -29.58 -24.10
C SER A 87 -60.38 -30.73 -23.61
N SER A 88 -59.41 -30.31 -22.79
CA SER A 88 -59.01 -30.77 -21.44
C SER A 88 -58.25 -32.09 -21.15
N SER A 89 -57.06 -31.89 -20.55
CA SER A 89 -56.52 -32.46 -19.27
C SER A 89 -55.49 -33.63 -19.24
N PHE A 90 -54.41 -33.35 -18.47
CA PHE A 90 -53.64 -34.19 -17.52
C PHE A 90 -52.34 -34.99 -17.91
N LEU A 91 -51.20 -34.44 -17.40
CA LEU A 91 -49.96 -34.96 -16.76
C LEU A 91 -48.97 -36.00 -17.38
N MET A 92 -47.68 -35.59 -17.29
CA MET A 92 -46.38 -36.31 -17.16
C MET A 92 -45.90 -37.16 -18.36
N ASP A 93 -44.66 -37.11 -18.87
CA ASP A 93 -43.35 -36.66 -18.37
C ASP A 93 -42.41 -36.24 -19.54
N GLU A 94 -41.36 -35.50 -19.17
CA GLU A 94 -40.00 -35.50 -19.72
C GLU A 94 -39.62 -34.88 -21.10
N GLU A 95 -38.45 -34.23 -21.03
CA GLU A 95 -37.47 -33.88 -22.07
C GLU A 95 -37.59 -32.57 -22.87
N ASN A 96 -36.63 -31.69 -22.59
CA ASN A 96 -35.81 -30.92 -23.54
C ASN A 96 -36.45 -30.48 -24.87
N ALA A 97 -36.76 -29.19 -24.95
CA ALA A 97 -36.33 -28.32 -26.05
C ALA A 97 -36.90 -26.92 -25.83
N SER A 98 -36.01 -25.95 -25.62
CA SER A 98 -36.37 -24.53 -25.70
C SER A 98 -36.95 -24.25 -27.08
N SER A 99 -38.22 -23.87 -27.09
CA SER A 99 -38.98 -23.42 -28.24
C SER A 99 -38.30 -22.23 -28.91
N SER A 100 -37.86 -22.42 -30.15
CA SER A 100 -37.58 -21.37 -31.10
C SER A 100 -38.90 -20.69 -31.49
N ILE A 101 -39.07 -19.45 -31.06
CA ILE A 101 -40.03 -18.52 -31.66
C ILE A 101 -39.43 -18.16 -33.02
N LEU A 102 -40.07 -18.63 -34.09
CA LEU A 102 -39.92 -18.04 -35.42
C LEU A 102 -40.58 -16.66 -35.37
N ILE A 103 -39.77 -15.65 -35.07
CA ILE A 103 -40.07 -14.28 -35.43
C ILE A 103 -39.87 -14.22 -36.95
N ASP A 104 -40.97 -13.93 -37.64
CA ASP A 104 -40.98 -13.51 -39.03
C ASP A 104 -39.96 -12.38 -39.20
N GLU A 105 -38.96 -12.58 -40.06
CA GLU A 105 -37.90 -11.62 -40.38
C GLU A 105 -38.53 -10.36 -40.97
N GLY A 106 -38.89 -9.42 -40.11
CA GLY A 106 -39.13 -8.03 -40.49
C GLY A 106 -37.82 -7.47 -41.02
N GLY A 107 -37.79 -7.19 -42.32
CA GLY A 107 -36.63 -6.62 -42.99
C GLY A 107 -36.06 -5.42 -42.24
N THR A 108 -34.73 -5.37 -42.15
CA THR A 108 -33.99 -4.21 -41.66
C THR A 108 -34.40 -2.98 -42.46
N PRO A 109 -34.80 -1.88 -41.79
CA PRO A 109 -35.12 -0.64 -42.49
C PRO A 109 -33.86 -0.12 -43.18
N SER A 110 -33.85 -0.13 -44.51
CA SER A 110 -32.81 0.51 -45.30
C SER A 110 -33.06 2.02 -45.33
N SER A 111 -31.99 2.79 -45.13
CA SER A 111 -32.04 4.25 -45.17
C SER A 111 -31.10 4.76 -46.26
N SER A 112 -31.60 5.65 -47.11
CA SER A 112 -30.85 6.32 -48.18
C SER A 112 -31.15 7.82 -48.14
N PHE A 113 -30.14 8.65 -48.37
CA PHE A 113 -30.32 10.11 -48.40
C PHE A 113 -29.28 10.79 -49.28
N LEU A 114 -29.62 11.99 -49.76
CA LEU A 114 -28.82 12.83 -50.65
C LEU A 114 -28.40 14.12 -49.91
N MET A 115 -27.10 14.41 -49.90
CA MET A 115 -26.53 15.69 -49.45
C MET A 115 -25.95 16.44 -50.64
N GLY A 116 -26.13 17.77 -50.72
CA GLY A 116 -25.57 18.62 -51.77
C GLY A 116 -24.31 19.35 -51.31
N GLY A 117 -23.26 19.33 -52.12
CA GLY A 117 -21.97 19.97 -51.84
C GLY A 117 -21.86 21.40 -52.39
N GLU A 118 -21.19 22.29 -51.64
CA GLU A 118 -20.82 23.63 -52.13
C GLU A 118 -19.42 23.64 -52.75
N ARG A 119 -19.28 24.25 -53.94
CA ARG A 119 -18.00 24.38 -54.67
C ARG A 119 -17.02 25.33 -53.99
N GLY A 120 -15.86 24.81 -53.58
CA GLY A 120 -14.66 25.58 -53.22
C GLY A 120 -13.37 24.78 -53.46
N GLU A 121 -12.32 25.43 -53.99
CA GLU A 121 -11.05 24.78 -54.35
C GLU A 121 -10.27 24.26 -53.12
N GLY A 122 -10.21 22.93 -52.99
CA GLY A 122 -9.28 22.21 -52.10
C GLY A 122 -9.96 21.44 -50.96
N ALA A 123 -9.81 20.11 -50.96
CA ALA A 123 -10.20 19.14 -49.92
C ALA A 123 -11.55 19.45 -49.23
N LEU A 124 -12.65 18.94 -49.80
CA LEU A 124 -13.96 19.04 -49.19
C LEU A 124 -14.02 18.10 -47.97
N THR A 125 -14.29 18.67 -46.81
CA THR A 125 -14.63 17.92 -45.59
C THR A 125 -16.10 18.21 -45.31
N GLU A 126 -16.96 17.20 -45.41
CA GLU A 126 -18.36 17.30 -45.00
C GLU A 126 -18.60 16.47 -43.74
N ASN A 127 -19.32 17.06 -42.79
CA ASN A 127 -19.68 16.46 -41.51
C ASN A 127 -21.18 16.16 -41.52
N LEU A 128 -21.57 14.89 -41.43
CA LEU A 128 -22.95 14.47 -41.20
C LEU A 128 -23.12 14.10 -39.72
N PHE A 129 -24.00 14.81 -39.01
CA PHE A 129 -24.38 14.46 -37.64
C PHE A 129 -25.55 13.48 -37.66
N LEU A 130 -25.36 12.29 -37.09
CA LEU A 130 -26.42 11.31 -36.88
C LEU A 130 -27.20 11.63 -35.60
N THR A 131 -27.79 12.83 -35.53
CA THR A 131 -28.49 13.30 -34.33
C THR A 131 -29.99 13.41 -34.57
N GLY A 132 -30.80 12.95 -33.60
CA GLY A 132 -32.24 13.18 -33.55
C GLY A 132 -32.62 14.61 -33.11
N GLY A 133 -32.36 15.63 -33.94
CA GLY A 133 -32.79 17.01 -33.70
C GLY A 133 -32.53 17.99 -34.85
N GLU A 134 -33.48 18.89 -35.12
CA GLU A 134 -33.61 19.71 -36.34
C GLU A 134 -32.43 20.66 -36.64
N ARG A 135 -31.66 20.36 -37.70
CA ARG A 135 -31.45 21.24 -38.89
C ARG A 135 -30.63 20.52 -39.97
N GLY A 136 -31.29 20.24 -41.10
CA GLY A 136 -30.82 19.46 -42.25
C GLY A 136 -31.74 18.26 -42.43
N GLU A 137 -32.61 18.26 -43.44
CA GLU A 137 -33.58 17.18 -43.69
C GLU A 137 -32.86 15.85 -43.93
N GLY A 138 -32.87 14.98 -42.91
CA GLY A 138 -32.29 13.63 -42.96
C GLY A 138 -31.86 13.10 -41.59
N ALA A 139 -32.73 13.11 -40.59
CA ALA A 139 -32.46 12.45 -39.31
C ALA A 139 -32.59 10.92 -39.48
N LEU A 140 -31.50 10.19 -39.26
CA LEU A 140 -31.52 8.75 -39.09
C LEU A 140 -32.19 8.44 -37.74
N TYR A 141 -33.36 7.80 -37.80
CA TYR A 141 -34.00 7.22 -36.64
C TYR A 141 -33.71 5.71 -36.65
N ASP A 142 -33.26 5.17 -35.52
CA ASP A 142 -33.12 3.72 -35.24
C ASP A 142 -32.01 2.93 -35.98
N ILE A 143 -30.76 3.42 -36.02
CA ILE A 143 -29.60 2.53 -36.25
C ILE A 143 -29.30 1.80 -34.93
N SER A 144 -29.31 0.46 -34.94
CA SER A 144 -28.93 -0.36 -33.79
C SER A 144 -27.43 -0.32 -33.54
N ASP A 145 -26.94 -0.53 -32.32
CA ASP A 145 -25.50 -0.69 -32.09
C ASP A 145 -24.93 -1.91 -32.84
N GLY A 146 -23.71 -1.79 -33.34
CA GLY A 146 -22.99 -2.89 -33.99
C GLY A 146 -22.36 -2.52 -35.34
N PRO A 147 -21.87 -3.52 -36.08
CA PRO A 147 -21.27 -3.32 -37.38
C PRO A 147 -22.33 -3.11 -38.46
N HIS A 148 -22.18 -2.04 -39.24
CA HIS A 148 -23.02 -1.70 -40.39
C HIS A 148 -22.18 -1.59 -41.65
N LYS A 149 -22.79 -1.92 -42.79
CA LYS A 149 -22.18 -1.67 -44.09
C LYS A 149 -22.68 -0.33 -44.61
N ILE A 150 -21.75 0.59 -44.84
CA ILE A 150 -22.04 1.87 -45.46
C ILE A 150 -21.59 1.85 -46.92
N ASN A 151 -22.46 2.30 -47.81
CA ASN A 151 -22.15 2.51 -49.21
C ASN A 151 -22.38 3.98 -49.57
N ILE A 152 -21.38 4.60 -50.19
CA ILE A 152 -21.33 6.03 -50.46
C ILE A 152 -21.10 6.24 -51.94
N LYS A 153 -22.06 6.89 -52.60
CA LYS A 153 -21.97 7.26 -54.02
C LYS A 153 -21.75 8.76 -54.13
N PHE A 154 -20.66 9.13 -54.78
CA PHE A 154 -20.37 10.52 -55.10
C PHE A 154 -20.92 10.82 -56.50
N LEU A 155 -21.74 11.85 -56.61
CA LEU A 155 -22.51 12.19 -57.80
C LEU A 155 -22.12 13.58 -58.32
N ASP A 156 -22.14 13.75 -59.64
CA ASP A 156 -21.99 15.08 -60.26
C ASP A 156 -23.32 15.84 -60.37
N ASP A 157 -23.27 17.05 -60.94
CA ASP A 157 -24.40 17.94 -61.21
C ASP A 157 -25.54 17.34 -62.05
N LYS A 158 -25.31 16.17 -62.65
CA LYS A 158 -26.28 15.40 -63.45
C LYS A 158 -26.67 14.09 -62.80
N ASN A 159 -26.38 13.91 -61.51
CA ASN A 159 -26.60 12.67 -60.75
C ASN A 159 -25.90 11.45 -61.37
N ARG A 160 -24.74 11.63 -62.02
CA ARG A 160 -23.93 10.52 -62.51
C ARG A 160 -22.91 10.14 -61.45
N ILE A 161 -22.74 8.84 -61.21
CA ILE A 161 -21.75 8.31 -60.27
C ILE A 161 -20.35 8.66 -60.76
N ILE A 162 -19.65 9.48 -59.97
CA ILE A 162 -18.22 9.79 -60.12
C ILE A 162 -17.42 8.59 -59.61
N THR A 163 -17.71 8.16 -58.38
CA THR A 163 -17.14 6.98 -57.73
C THR A 163 -18.07 6.48 -56.64
N GLU A 164 -17.86 5.23 -56.23
CA GLU A 164 -18.60 4.57 -55.16
C GLU A 164 -17.60 3.94 -54.18
N TYR A 165 -17.91 4.03 -52.89
CA TYR A 165 -17.07 3.52 -51.81
C TYR A 165 -17.93 2.78 -50.79
N ALA A 166 -17.59 1.51 -50.56
CA ALA A 166 -18.23 0.69 -49.54
C ALA A 166 -17.24 0.34 -48.44
N THR A 167 -17.62 0.56 -47.19
CA THR A 167 -16.84 0.16 -46.02
C THR A 167 -17.76 -0.36 -44.92
N ASN A 168 -17.17 -0.96 -43.89
CA ASN A 168 -17.88 -1.23 -42.65
C ASN A 168 -17.58 -0.14 -41.64
N ILE A 169 -18.58 0.23 -40.86
CA ILE A 169 -18.47 1.12 -39.70
C ILE A 169 -19.11 0.41 -38.50
N THR A 170 -18.64 0.70 -37.30
CA THR A 170 -19.38 0.31 -36.08
C THR A 170 -20.14 1.52 -35.58
N PHE A 171 -21.47 1.40 -35.50
CA PHE A 171 -22.30 2.40 -34.83
C PHE A 171 -22.40 2.02 -33.35
N ASP A 172 -22.15 3.00 -32.48
CA ASP A 172 -22.24 2.82 -31.04
C ASP A 172 -22.93 4.04 -30.42
N SER A 173 -24.08 3.79 -29.81
CA SER A 173 -24.88 4.78 -29.10
C SER A 173 -24.94 4.53 -27.59
N THR A 174 -24.28 3.50 -27.08
CA THR A 174 -24.36 3.09 -25.68
C THR A 174 -23.20 3.69 -24.88
N PRO A 175 -23.47 4.56 -23.90
CA PRO A 175 -22.39 5.13 -23.08
C PRO A 175 -21.86 4.13 -22.05
N PRO A 176 -20.57 4.21 -21.69
CA PRO A 176 -19.96 3.24 -20.81
C PRO A 176 -20.39 3.47 -19.36
N LYS A 177 -20.92 2.42 -18.73
CA LYS A 177 -21.41 2.44 -17.35
C LYS A 177 -20.43 1.72 -16.44
N PRO A 178 -20.14 2.30 -15.25
CA PRO A 178 -19.34 1.60 -14.27
C PRO A 178 -20.07 0.35 -13.79
N SER A 179 -19.37 -0.80 -13.80
CA SER A 179 -19.84 -2.04 -13.19
C SER A 179 -19.76 -2.00 -11.67
N TYR A 180 -18.90 -1.13 -11.13
CA TYR A 180 -18.77 -0.83 -9.71
C TYR A 180 -18.56 0.66 -9.49
N LEU A 181 -19.24 1.22 -8.49
CA LEU A 181 -19.02 2.58 -8.02
C LEU A 181 -19.26 2.63 -6.51
N ASN A 182 -18.25 3.07 -5.77
CA ASN A 182 -18.33 3.28 -4.33
C ASN A 182 -18.02 4.75 -3.98
N GLN A 183 -18.79 5.29 -3.05
CA GLN A 183 -18.67 6.64 -2.56
C GLN A 183 -18.52 6.60 -1.03
N GLU A 184 -17.40 7.11 -0.54
CA GLU A 184 -17.11 7.21 0.88
C GLU A 184 -16.64 8.61 1.23
N LEU A 185 -17.21 9.21 2.27
CA LEU A 185 -16.67 10.43 2.88
C LEU A 185 -16.01 10.00 4.19
N SER A 186 -14.71 10.24 4.31
CA SER A 186 -13.90 9.80 5.46
C SER A 186 -12.89 10.87 5.84
N ALA A 187 -12.94 11.33 7.09
CA ALA A 187 -12.08 12.39 7.63
C ALA A 187 -12.02 13.65 6.72
N GLY A 188 -13.17 14.06 6.18
CA GLY A 188 -13.31 15.20 5.28
C GLY A 188 -12.81 14.98 3.84
N ASN A 189 -12.44 13.76 3.46
CA ASN A 189 -12.07 13.41 2.09
C ASN A 189 -13.16 12.56 1.44
N LEU A 190 -13.67 13.01 0.30
CA LEU A 190 -14.55 12.23 -0.55
C LEU A 190 -13.70 11.31 -1.43
N ASN A 191 -13.82 10.02 -1.18
CA ASN A 191 -13.21 8.94 -1.95
C ASN A 191 -14.25 8.33 -2.88
N LEU A 192 -13.94 8.33 -4.19
CA LEU A 192 -14.79 7.77 -5.23
C LEU A 192 -13.99 6.70 -5.96
N GLU A 193 -14.39 5.44 -5.77
CA GLU A 193 -13.79 4.28 -6.44
C GLU A 193 -14.74 3.79 -7.53
N TYR A 194 -14.22 3.49 -8.70
CA TYR A 194 -15.02 2.94 -9.79
C TYR A 194 -14.28 1.82 -10.52
N LYS A 195 -15.07 0.97 -11.19
CA LYS A 195 -14.61 0.00 -12.17
C LYS A 195 -15.54 0.01 -13.38
N VAL A 196 -14.96 -0.05 -14.58
CA VAL A 196 -15.67 -0.18 -15.86
C VAL A 196 -15.21 -1.46 -16.54
N ASP A 197 -16.16 -2.27 -17.00
CA ASP A 197 -15.91 -3.55 -17.69
C ASP A 197 -16.27 -3.46 -19.18
N GLU A 198 -16.12 -2.28 -19.78
CA GLU A 198 -16.43 -1.99 -21.18
C GLU A 198 -15.14 -1.69 -21.96
N GLU A 199 -14.94 -2.39 -23.09
CA GLU A 199 -13.68 -2.35 -23.86
C GLU A 199 -13.46 -1.01 -24.59
N ASP A 200 -14.54 -0.28 -24.85
CA ASP A 200 -14.55 1.04 -25.49
C ASP A 200 -14.40 2.20 -24.49
N PHE A 201 -14.30 1.93 -23.19
CA PHE A 201 -14.06 2.98 -22.19
C PHE A 201 -12.80 3.79 -22.51
N SER A 202 -12.93 5.10 -22.46
CA SER A 202 -11.85 6.05 -22.79
C SER A 202 -11.40 6.85 -21.58
N LYS A 203 -12.34 7.50 -20.87
CA LYS A 203 -12.01 8.43 -19.79
C LYS A 203 -13.15 8.56 -18.79
N VAL A 204 -12.81 8.70 -17.52
CA VAL A 204 -13.69 9.29 -16.51
C VAL A 204 -13.16 10.64 -16.05
N SER A 205 -14.05 11.58 -15.77
CA SER A 205 -13.71 12.90 -15.24
C SER A 205 -14.69 13.32 -14.15
N LEU A 206 -14.16 13.91 -13.10
CA LEU A 206 -14.91 14.36 -11.93
C LEU A 206 -15.03 15.88 -11.94
N TYR A 207 -16.25 16.38 -11.92
CA TYR A 207 -16.55 17.80 -11.99
C TYR A 207 -17.20 18.32 -10.71
N TYR A 208 -16.90 19.58 -10.38
CA TYR A 208 -17.63 20.39 -9.41
C TYR A 208 -17.87 21.78 -10.00
N ASN A 209 -19.13 22.22 -10.08
CA ASN A 209 -19.52 23.49 -10.70
C ASN A 209 -18.84 23.72 -12.07
N GLU A 210 -18.96 22.75 -12.97
CA GLU A 210 -18.36 22.76 -14.33
C GLU A 210 -16.82 22.74 -14.39
N THR A 211 -16.13 22.73 -13.25
CA THR A 211 -14.66 22.64 -13.18
C THR A 211 -14.22 21.19 -13.02
N GLU A 212 -13.34 20.70 -13.91
CA GLU A 212 -12.73 19.36 -13.77
C GLU A 212 -11.76 19.37 -12.58
N LEU A 213 -12.01 18.50 -11.61
CA LEU A 213 -11.19 18.34 -10.41
C LEU A 213 -10.16 17.21 -10.57
N ALA A 214 -10.56 16.12 -11.24
CA ALA A 214 -9.72 14.95 -11.47
C ALA A 214 -10.19 14.21 -12.71
N SER A 215 -9.29 13.43 -13.30
CA SER A 215 -9.64 12.51 -14.39
C SER A 215 -8.68 11.33 -14.47
N SER A 216 -9.14 10.26 -15.12
CA SER A 216 -8.39 9.05 -15.33
C SER A 216 -8.84 8.34 -16.61
N THR A 217 -7.93 7.61 -17.24
CA THR A 217 -8.18 6.73 -18.40
C THR A 217 -8.06 5.26 -18.03
N SER A 218 -7.90 4.95 -16.74
CA SER A 218 -7.83 3.57 -16.24
C SER A 218 -9.22 2.97 -16.12
N LEU A 219 -9.37 1.67 -16.41
CA LEU A 219 -10.64 0.94 -16.22
C LEU A 219 -11.06 0.85 -14.74
N GLN A 220 -10.12 1.03 -13.82
CA GLN A 220 -10.34 1.11 -12.38
C GLN A 220 -9.42 2.16 -11.78
N ASP A 221 -9.96 3.06 -10.96
CA ASP A 221 -9.19 4.08 -10.24
C ASP A 221 -9.95 4.63 -9.03
N ILE A 222 -9.26 5.42 -8.20
CA ILE A 222 -9.82 6.09 -7.03
C ILE A 222 -9.52 7.59 -7.11
N PHE A 223 -10.55 8.41 -7.00
CA PHE A 223 -10.40 9.85 -6.77
C PHE A 223 -10.58 10.19 -5.30
N SER A 224 -9.67 10.98 -4.75
CA SER A 224 -9.77 11.50 -3.37
C SER A 224 -9.73 13.03 -3.39
N ILE A 225 -10.80 13.66 -2.92
CA ILE A 225 -10.94 15.12 -2.87
C ILE A 225 -11.25 15.58 -1.46
N LYS A 226 -10.49 16.56 -0.98
CA LYS A 226 -10.76 17.22 0.29
C LYS A 226 -11.97 18.15 0.20
N ILE A 227 -12.94 17.97 1.10
CA ILE A 227 -14.15 18.79 1.21
C ILE A 227 -14.08 19.64 2.48
N THR A 228 -14.62 20.86 2.40
CA THR A 228 -14.76 21.74 3.58
C THR A 228 -16.12 21.52 4.23
N LYS A 229 -16.11 21.20 5.53
CA LYS A 229 -17.33 21.09 6.36
C LYS A 229 -18.10 22.42 6.40
N ASP A 230 -19.41 22.37 6.63
CA ASP A 230 -20.31 23.53 6.78
C ASP A 230 -20.33 24.48 5.56
N SER A 231 -20.11 23.94 4.37
CA SER A 231 -20.07 24.72 3.11
C SER A 231 -21.31 24.53 2.24
N GLY A 232 -22.39 24.01 2.83
CA GLY A 232 -23.66 23.75 2.15
C GLY A 232 -23.72 22.41 1.41
N ILE A 233 -24.70 22.28 0.53
CA ILE A 233 -24.84 21.12 -0.36
C ILE A 233 -23.83 21.24 -1.51
N LYS A 234 -23.07 20.17 -1.74
CA LYS A 234 -22.08 20.03 -2.81
C LYS A 234 -22.56 18.98 -3.81
N ASN A 235 -22.56 19.34 -5.08
CA ASN A 235 -22.94 18.47 -6.19
C ASN A 235 -21.72 18.20 -7.07
N TYR A 236 -21.27 16.95 -7.06
CA TYR A 236 -20.21 16.46 -7.94
C TYR A 236 -20.81 15.63 -9.06
N VAL A 237 -20.15 15.62 -10.22
CA VAL A 237 -20.58 14.83 -11.37
C VAL A 237 -19.41 14.01 -11.88
N LEU A 238 -19.55 12.69 -11.84
CA LEU A 238 -18.67 11.79 -12.58
C LEU A 238 -19.21 11.65 -14.00
N ARG A 239 -18.30 11.83 -14.96
CA ARG A 239 -18.56 11.75 -16.39
C ARG A 239 -17.70 10.64 -16.99
N PHE A 240 -18.32 9.53 -17.36
CA PHE A 240 -17.67 8.41 -18.04
C PHE A 240 -17.88 8.57 -19.55
N LYS A 241 -16.82 8.37 -20.33
CA LYS A 241 -16.80 8.49 -21.79
C LYS A 241 -16.19 7.26 -22.42
N ASP A 242 -16.73 6.86 -23.55
CA ASP A 242 -16.13 5.85 -24.45
C ASP A 242 -15.22 6.52 -25.49
N ASP A 243 -14.71 5.71 -26.41
CA ASP A 243 -13.86 6.11 -27.53
C ASP A 243 -14.63 6.83 -28.66
N VAL A 244 -15.96 6.90 -28.57
CA VAL A 244 -16.85 7.62 -29.50
C VAL A 244 -17.67 8.74 -28.83
N GLU A 245 -17.19 9.27 -27.71
CA GLU A 245 -17.76 10.40 -26.97
C GLU A 245 -19.19 10.22 -26.42
N ASN A 246 -19.77 9.02 -26.42
CA ASN A 246 -20.98 8.78 -25.64
C ASN A 246 -20.65 8.93 -24.15
N THR A 247 -21.57 9.54 -23.42
CA THR A 247 -21.30 9.95 -22.04
C THR A 247 -22.34 9.40 -21.06
N TYR A 248 -21.87 8.74 -20.01
CA TYR A 248 -22.68 8.42 -18.83
C TYR A 248 -22.36 9.41 -17.69
N TYR A 249 -23.41 9.90 -17.03
CA TYR A 249 -23.30 10.85 -15.92
C TYR A 249 -23.78 10.21 -14.62
N HIS A 250 -22.99 10.37 -13.56
CA HIS A 250 -23.37 9.99 -12.21
C HIS A 250 -23.22 11.19 -11.27
N THR A 251 -24.32 11.61 -10.65
CA THR A 251 -24.35 12.77 -9.74
C THR A 251 -24.22 12.33 -8.30
N ILE A 252 -23.35 13.00 -7.57
CA ILE A 252 -23.07 12.78 -6.15
C ILE A 252 -23.43 14.05 -5.39
N GLU A 253 -24.41 13.95 -4.51
CA GLU A 253 -24.84 15.04 -3.63
C GLU A 253 -24.34 14.78 -2.21
N ILE A 254 -23.68 15.77 -1.61
CA ILE A 254 -23.18 15.72 -0.22
C ILE A 254 -23.64 16.98 0.50
N ASP A 255 -24.44 16.83 1.55
CA ASP A 255 -24.72 17.92 2.48
C ASP A 255 -23.61 18.03 3.51
N THR A 256 -22.76 19.06 3.38
CA THR A 256 -21.59 19.23 4.24
C THR A 256 -21.89 19.82 5.63
N ASN A 257 -23.15 20.19 5.88
CA ASN A 257 -23.59 20.65 7.20
C ASN A 257 -24.08 19.49 8.08
N ILE A 258 -24.24 18.30 7.50
CA ILE A 258 -24.62 17.11 8.24
C ILE A 258 -23.34 16.43 8.70
N ASP A 259 -23.28 16.24 10.01
CA ASP A 259 -22.23 15.52 10.72
C ASP A 259 -22.83 14.22 11.23
N LYS A 260 -22.43 13.09 10.65
CA LYS A 260 -22.99 11.81 11.07
C LYS A 260 -22.26 11.32 12.30
N PRO A 261 -22.91 10.51 13.15
CA PRO A 261 -22.19 9.81 14.21
C PRO A 261 -21.11 8.89 13.63
N PRO A 262 -20.00 8.70 14.36
CA PRO A 262 -18.92 7.82 13.94
C PRO A 262 -19.40 6.37 13.84
N VAL A 263 -18.78 5.56 13.01
CA VAL A 263 -19.13 4.14 12.82
C VAL A 263 -18.03 3.26 13.39
N ILE A 264 -18.40 2.32 14.26
CA ILE A 264 -17.47 1.35 14.84
C ILE A 264 -17.45 0.08 13.97
N ASN A 265 -16.42 -0.06 13.16
CA ASN A 265 -16.26 -1.15 12.20
C ASN A 265 -15.69 -2.43 12.83
N SER A 266 -15.02 -2.33 13.98
CA SER A 266 -14.51 -3.49 14.71
C SER A 266 -15.60 -4.26 15.44
N ASP A 267 -15.53 -5.60 15.39
CA ASP A 267 -16.33 -6.51 16.23
C ASP A 267 -15.53 -7.04 17.43
N ILE A 268 -14.21 -7.09 17.27
CA ILE A 268 -13.24 -7.44 18.30
C ILE A 268 -12.24 -6.29 18.40
N VAL A 269 -11.93 -5.89 19.63
CA VAL A 269 -10.95 -4.84 19.92
C VAL A 269 -9.83 -5.44 20.75
N SER A 270 -8.62 -5.28 20.25
CA SER A 270 -7.41 -5.84 20.86
C SER A 270 -6.67 -4.75 21.61
N VAL A 271 -6.25 -5.03 22.84
CA VAL A 271 -5.49 -4.09 23.68
C VAL A 271 -4.18 -4.73 24.08
N ASN A 272 -3.08 -4.08 23.73
CA ASN A 272 -1.73 -4.53 24.06
C ASN A 272 -1.26 -3.98 25.42
N LEU A 273 -0.15 -4.48 25.96
CA LEU A 273 0.33 -4.06 27.28
C LEU A 273 0.71 -2.58 27.38
N PHE A 274 1.02 -1.93 26.25
CA PHE A 274 1.34 -0.51 26.14
C PHE A 274 0.10 0.39 26.04
N SER A 275 -1.09 -0.17 26.31
CA SER A 275 -2.39 0.50 26.20
C SER A 275 -2.75 0.95 24.78
N GLU A 276 -2.12 0.37 23.77
CA GLU A 276 -2.51 0.60 22.38
C GLU A 276 -3.68 -0.30 22.03
N ILE A 277 -4.60 0.27 21.27
CA ILE A 277 -5.88 -0.34 20.96
C ILE A 277 -5.96 -0.46 19.45
N ASP A 278 -6.10 -1.69 18.96
CA ASP A 278 -6.41 -1.93 17.56
C ASP A 278 -7.93 -1.91 17.38
N MET A 279 -8.43 -0.79 16.86
CA MET A 279 -9.84 -0.59 16.55
C MET A 279 -10.01 0.21 15.26
N LYS A 280 -11.06 -0.10 14.51
CA LYS A 280 -11.42 0.58 13.27
C LYS A 280 -12.67 1.41 13.50
N ILE A 281 -12.49 2.72 13.50
CA ILE A 281 -13.56 3.72 13.57
C ILE A 281 -13.46 4.55 12.30
N SER A 282 -14.60 4.82 11.67
CA SER A 282 -14.70 5.70 10.51
C SER A 282 -15.73 6.78 10.77
N ASP A 283 -15.47 7.99 10.30
CA ASP A 283 -16.37 9.12 10.42
C ASP A 283 -16.25 10.01 9.18
N ASP A 284 -17.30 10.73 8.84
CA ASP A 284 -17.32 11.55 7.63
C ASP A 284 -16.41 12.78 7.75
N TRP A 285 -16.25 13.35 8.95
CA TRP A 285 -15.48 14.58 9.14
C TRP A 285 -14.30 14.44 10.10
N ASP A 286 -14.39 13.54 11.08
CA ASP A 286 -13.44 13.43 12.17
C ASP A 286 -12.45 12.25 11.99
N ASP A 287 -11.21 12.44 12.45
CA ASP A 287 -10.16 11.42 12.52
C ASP A 287 -9.66 11.17 13.95
N ASN A 288 -10.21 11.92 14.92
CA ASN A 288 -9.88 11.85 16.33
C ASN A 288 -11.15 11.60 17.14
N PHE A 289 -11.14 10.53 17.94
CA PHE A 289 -12.32 10.07 18.66
C PHE A 289 -12.05 9.97 20.16
N LEU A 290 -13.05 10.33 20.97
CA LEU A 290 -13.08 9.95 22.37
C LEU A 290 -13.76 8.58 22.50
N VAL A 291 -13.00 7.59 22.95
CA VAL A 291 -13.47 6.22 23.13
C VAL A 291 -13.58 5.89 24.62
N LEU A 292 -14.77 5.47 25.04
CA LEU A 292 -15.08 5.02 26.39
C LEU A 292 -15.64 3.60 26.35
N ILE A 293 -15.44 2.85 27.44
CA ILE A 293 -15.96 1.49 27.59
C ILE A 293 -16.95 1.48 28.76
N ASP A 294 -18.17 0.99 28.51
CA ASP A 294 -19.17 0.70 29.53
C ASP A 294 -19.28 -0.82 29.70
N ASP A 295 -18.76 -1.33 30.81
CA ASP A 295 -18.79 -2.75 31.17
C ASP A 295 -20.05 -3.17 31.94
N GLY A 296 -21.03 -2.26 32.07
CA GLY A 296 -22.27 -2.44 32.82
C GLY A 296 -22.15 -2.07 34.31
N ASN A 297 -20.92 -1.90 34.83
CA ASN A 297 -20.69 -1.41 36.19
C ASN A 297 -20.21 0.04 36.19
N GLU A 298 -19.20 0.35 35.35
CA GLU A 298 -18.59 1.66 35.25
C GLU A 298 -18.24 2.03 33.80
N ILE A 299 -18.27 3.34 33.52
CA ILE A 299 -17.74 3.89 32.27
C ILE A 299 -16.28 4.27 32.51
N LYS A 300 -15.39 3.67 31.74
CA LYS A 300 -13.93 3.77 31.93
C LYS A 300 -13.21 4.12 30.62
N TYR A 301 -12.00 4.64 30.74
CA TYR A 301 -11.12 4.79 29.58
C TYR A 301 -10.65 3.41 29.10
N THR A 302 -10.30 3.33 27.83
CA THR A 302 -9.78 2.10 27.21
C THR A 302 -8.51 1.58 27.88
N SER A 303 -7.64 2.47 28.38
CA SER A 303 -6.43 2.09 29.14
C SER A 303 -6.73 1.33 30.44
N GLU A 304 -7.92 1.55 31.02
CA GLU A 304 -8.34 0.87 32.26
C GLU A 304 -8.73 -0.60 32.02
N LEU A 305 -8.86 -1.03 30.76
CA LEU A 305 -9.03 -2.44 30.42
C LEU A 305 -7.83 -3.29 30.84
N LEU A 306 -6.63 -2.69 30.96
CA LEU A 306 -5.45 -3.38 31.48
C LEU A 306 -5.52 -3.63 32.99
N LEU A 307 -6.24 -2.78 33.74
CA LEU A 307 -6.41 -2.91 35.19
C LEU A 307 -7.47 -3.97 35.54
N LYS A 308 -8.60 -3.91 34.85
CA LYS A 308 -9.72 -4.84 35.01
C LYS A 308 -10.15 -5.33 33.63
N PRO A 309 -9.54 -6.42 33.13
CA PRO A 309 -9.91 -6.99 31.85
C PRO A 309 -11.40 -7.33 31.82
N THR A 310 -12.05 -6.87 30.77
CA THR A 310 -13.44 -7.23 30.45
C THR A 310 -13.40 -7.95 29.10
N THR A 311 -14.16 -9.02 28.94
CA THR A 311 -14.19 -9.78 27.68
C THR A 311 -15.22 -9.24 26.69
N GLU A 312 -16.31 -8.65 27.18
CA GLU A 312 -17.37 -8.07 26.36
C GLU A 312 -17.90 -6.81 27.06
N ALA A 313 -18.02 -5.70 26.32
CA ALA A 313 -18.55 -4.44 26.86
C ALA A 313 -19.13 -3.57 25.74
N THR A 314 -19.86 -2.53 26.12
CA THR A 314 -20.34 -1.52 25.16
C THR A 314 -19.26 -0.49 24.94
N MET A 315 -18.73 -0.41 23.73
CA MET A 315 -17.86 0.68 23.33
C MET A 315 -18.71 1.89 22.94
N ILE A 316 -18.37 3.04 23.50
CA ILE A 316 -19.01 4.33 23.25
C ILE A 316 -17.97 5.22 22.57
N VAL A 317 -18.28 5.69 21.37
CA VAL A 317 -17.39 6.56 20.58
C VAL A 317 -18.07 7.90 20.38
N PHE A 318 -17.33 8.97 20.67
CA PHE A 318 -17.71 10.34 20.36
C PHE A 318 -16.75 10.94 19.35
N ASP A 319 -17.31 11.68 18.40
CA ASP A 319 -16.58 12.53 17.48
C ASP A 319 -16.31 13.91 18.11
N SER A 320 -15.78 14.87 17.33
CA SER A 320 -15.43 16.20 17.84
C SER A 320 -16.66 17.05 18.20
N ASN A 321 -17.81 16.80 17.56
CA ASN A 321 -19.07 17.52 17.78
C ASN A 321 -20.01 16.81 18.75
N LYS A 322 -19.52 15.74 19.39
CA LYS A 322 -20.22 14.92 20.38
C LYS A 322 -21.38 14.11 19.79
N ASN A 323 -21.38 13.83 18.48
CA ASN A 323 -22.20 12.74 17.99
C ASN A 323 -21.67 11.43 18.56
N LYS A 324 -22.57 10.49 18.77
CA LYS A 324 -22.32 9.32 19.60
C LYS A 324 -22.76 8.05 18.89
N THR A 325 -21.89 7.05 18.94
CA THR A 325 -22.21 5.68 18.55
C THR A 325 -21.86 4.72 19.67
N GLU A 326 -22.70 3.70 19.83
CA GLU A 326 -22.49 2.61 20.78
C GLU A 326 -22.53 1.29 20.04
N LYS A 327 -21.60 0.38 20.38
CA LYS A 327 -21.59 -0.97 19.86
C LYS A 327 -21.12 -1.94 20.94
N PHE A 328 -21.83 -3.05 21.08
CA PHE A 328 -21.38 -4.15 21.94
C PHE A 328 -20.23 -4.89 21.24
N ILE A 329 -19.09 -5.01 21.93
CA ILE A 329 -17.82 -5.46 21.34
C ILE A 329 -17.13 -6.45 22.27
N ASN A 330 -16.42 -7.39 21.67
CA ASN A 330 -15.54 -8.31 22.39
C ASN A 330 -14.14 -7.70 22.53
N PHE A 331 -13.56 -7.83 23.71
CA PHE A 331 -12.21 -7.33 24.00
C PHE A 331 -11.25 -8.50 24.19
N ASN A 332 -10.08 -8.37 23.58
CA ASN A 332 -8.93 -9.22 23.85
C ASN A 332 -7.84 -8.35 24.46
N VAL A 333 -7.39 -8.66 25.67
CA VAL A 333 -6.45 -7.85 26.42
C VAL A 333 -5.26 -8.70 26.78
N ASP A 334 -4.06 -8.25 26.44
CA ASP A 334 -2.84 -8.93 26.89
C ASP A 334 -2.66 -8.79 28.40
N ASP A 335 -2.16 -9.85 29.05
CA ASP A 335 -2.02 -9.90 30.50
C ASP A 335 -0.61 -10.21 31.00
N GLN A 336 0.31 -10.60 30.12
CA GLN A 336 1.66 -10.99 30.48
C GLN A 336 2.66 -10.64 29.39
N ILE A 337 3.90 -10.32 29.78
CA ILE A 337 4.98 -10.06 28.82
C ILE A 337 5.43 -11.43 28.24
N PRO A 338 5.41 -11.62 26.91
CA PRO A 338 5.90 -12.84 26.31
C PRO A 338 7.39 -13.07 26.64
N THR A 339 7.71 -14.30 27.03
CA THR A 339 9.08 -14.69 27.37
C THR A 339 9.99 -14.73 26.13
N PRO A 340 11.31 -14.55 26.29
CA PRO A 340 12.22 -14.60 25.16
C PRO A 340 12.19 -16.00 24.49
N PRO A 341 12.21 -16.08 23.14
CA PRO A 341 12.42 -17.35 22.45
C PRO A 341 13.79 -17.96 22.80
N GLU A 342 13.83 -19.29 22.96
CA GLU A 342 15.07 -20.04 23.14
C GLU A 342 15.64 -20.42 21.77
N ILE A 343 16.72 -19.74 21.36
CA ILE A 343 17.39 -19.92 20.08
C ILE A 343 18.34 -21.11 20.14
N THR A 344 18.44 -21.89 19.06
CA THR A 344 19.28 -23.10 19.03
C THR A 344 20.76 -22.82 18.77
N ALA A 345 21.09 -21.79 17.98
CA ALA A 345 22.46 -21.40 17.65
C ALA A 345 22.64 -19.88 17.72
N ARG A 346 23.64 -19.41 18.47
CA ARG A 346 23.93 -17.97 18.66
C ARG A 346 24.99 -17.43 17.70
N LEU A 347 25.95 -18.28 17.31
CA LEU A 347 27.02 -17.93 16.38
C LEU A 347 26.92 -18.86 15.19
N ILE A 348 26.73 -18.30 13.99
CA ILE A 348 26.43 -19.07 12.78
C ILE A 348 27.34 -18.62 11.63
N SER A 349 27.59 -19.54 10.69
CA SER A 349 28.24 -19.21 9.41
C SER A 349 27.20 -18.68 8.44
N GLU A 350 27.62 -17.83 7.50
CA GLU A 350 26.79 -17.45 6.33
C GLU A 350 26.31 -18.67 5.53
N ASP A 351 27.09 -19.75 5.51
CA ASP A 351 26.75 -21.01 4.82
C ASP A 351 25.69 -21.86 5.55
N MET A 352 25.24 -21.47 6.73
CA MET A 352 24.23 -22.23 7.46
C MET A 352 22.86 -22.04 6.81
N ASP A 353 22.17 -23.13 6.46
CA ASP A 353 20.90 -23.05 5.73
C ASP A 353 19.74 -22.46 6.55
N TYR A 354 19.63 -22.82 7.85
CA TYR A 354 18.46 -22.49 8.67
C TYR A 354 18.82 -22.10 10.10
N ILE A 355 18.11 -21.09 10.58
CA ILE A 355 18.08 -20.66 11.98
C ILE A 355 16.81 -21.22 12.61
N SER A 356 16.86 -21.68 13.86
CA SER A 356 15.68 -22.23 14.54
C SER A 356 15.62 -21.83 16.02
N TRP A 357 14.42 -21.93 16.57
CA TRP A 357 14.14 -21.72 17.98
C TRP A 357 13.19 -22.79 18.51
N ARG A 358 13.14 -22.91 19.84
CA ARG A 358 12.27 -23.87 20.51
C ARG A 358 10.80 -23.50 20.30
N TYR A 359 10.01 -24.51 19.94
CA TYR A 359 8.56 -24.38 19.87
C TYR A 359 7.96 -24.07 21.24
N ASP A 360 7.10 -23.05 21.27
CA ASP A 360 6.29 -22.68 22.42
C ASP A 360 4.80 -22.85 22.05
N PRO A 361 4.06 -23.76 22.70
CA PRO A 361 2.65 -23.99 22.37
C PRO A 361 1.76 -22.78 22.64
N ASN A 362 2.19 -21.83 23.48
CA ASN A 362 1.42 -20.64 23.82
C ASN A 362 1.61 -19.51 22.80
N TYR A 363 2.67 -19.56 21.99
CA TYR A 363 3.03 -18.51 21.05
C TYR A 363 3.37 -19.11 19.70
N GLN A 364 2.45 -18.93 18.75
CA GLN A 364 2.66 -19.37 17.37
C GLN A 364 3.25 -18.28 16.49
N ASN A 365 3.13 -17.00 16.88
CA ASN A 365 3.64 -15.88 16.10
C ASN A 365 5.01 -15.42 16.62
N PHE A 366 5.96 -15.35 15.70
CA PHE A 366 7.30 -14.86 15.93
C PHE A 366 7.63 -13.73 14.96
N VAL A 367 8.32 -12.73 15.47
CA VAL A 367 8.88 -11.65 14.66
C VAL A 367 10.40 -11.77 14.69
N VAL A 368 11.01 -11.72 13.51
CA VAL A 368 12.46 -11.62 13.36
C VAL A 368 12.80 -10.16 13.06
N GLU A 369 13.74 -9.62 13.81
CA GLU A 369 14.19 -8.24 13.69
C GLU A 369 15.65 -8.19 13.30
N SER A 370 16.00 -7.21 12.46
CA SER A 370 17.39 -6.85 12.16
C SER A 370 17.58 -5.33 12.33
N TYR A 371 18.84 -4.91 12.42
CA TYR A 371 19.18 -3.50 12.57
C TYR A 371 19.31 -2.81 11.22
N ASP A 372 18.73 -1.61 11.11
CA ASP A 372 18.82 -0.69 9.99
C ASP A 372 19.37 0.65 10.49
N GLU A 373 20.25 1.29 9.73
CA GLU A 373 20.91 2.53 10.17
C GLU A 373 19.95 3.72 10.30
N ILE A 374 18.87 3.73 9.50
CA ILE A 374 17.90 4.83 9.47
C ILE A 374 16.74 4.52 10.41
N LEU A 375 16.22 3.29 10.35
CA LEU A 375 15.01 2.89 11.06
C LEU A 375 15.28 2.25 12.44
N GLY A 376 16.55 1.94 12.76
CA GLY A 376 16.91 1.18 13.95
C GLY A 376 16.52 -0.29 13.84
N TRP A 377 16.18 -0.92 14.96
CA TRP A 377 15.70 -2.30 14.97
C TRP A 377 14.32 -2.39 14.31
N LYS A 378 14.22 -3.11 13.18
CA LYS A 378 12.97 -3.26 12.42
C LYS A 378 12.59 -4.71 12.25
N LYS A 379 11.29 -4.97 12.21
CA LYS A 379 10.73 -6.26 11.78
C LYS A 379 11.11 -6.52 10.32
N VAL A 380 11.71 -7.67 10.07
CA VAL A 380 12.04 -8.16 8.71
C VAL A 380 11.20 -9.37 8.31
N PHE A 381 10.81 -10.22 9.27
CA PHE A 381 9.94 -11.36 9.02
C PHE A 381 8.90 -11.51 10.13
N GLU A 382 7.74 -12.05 9.75
CA GLU A 382 6.69 -12.46 10.67
C GLU A 382 6.26 -13.88 10.32
N LEU A 383 6.40 -14.79 11.27
CA LEU A 383 6.43 -16.22 11.04
C LEU A 383 5.52 -16.95 12.01
N LYS A 384 4.86 -18.00 11.51
CA LYS A 384 4.05 -18.93 12.32
C LYS A 384 4.76 -20.24 12.67
N ASN A 385 6.01 -20.37 12.25
CA ASN A 385 6.86 -21.55 12.43
C ASN A 385 8.04 -21.20 13.35
N THR A 386 8.90 -22.18 13.61
CA THR A 386 10.03 -22.04 14.55
C THR A 386 11.40 -22.10 13.88
N PHE A 387 11.44 -21.81 12.58
CA PHE A 387 12.66 -21.80 11.80
C PHE A 387 12.55 -20.83 10.62
N LEU A 388 13.69 -20.33 10.17
CA LEU A 388 13.83 -19.38 9.09
C LEU A 388 15.07 -19.76 8.26
N GLU A 389 14.94 -19.73 6.93
CA GLU A 389 16.10 -19.82 6.03
C GLU A 389 17.03 -18.64 6.32
N ASN A 390 18.33 -18.90 6.46
CA ASN A 390 19.28 -17.91 6.93
C ASN A 390 19.24 -16.64 6.05
N PRO A 391 18.81 -15.49 6.59
CA PRO A 391 18.66 -14.28 5.81
C PRO A 391 19.99 -13.54 5.59
N ASN A 392 21.11 -14.04 6.15
CA ASN A 392 22.44 -13.43 6.07
C ASN A 392 22.49 -11.98 6.57
N TYR A 393 21.77 -11.69 7.64
CA TYR A 393 21.94 -10.45 8.40
C TYR A 393 23.03 -10.62 9.46
N ASP A 394 23.80 -9.57 9.72
CA ASP A 394 24.89 -9.57 10.70
C ASP A 394 24.42 -10.01 12.10
N ILE A 395 23.30 -9.44 12.56
CA ILE A 395 22.69 -9.72 13.85
C ILE A 395 21.18 -9.74 13.69
N ILE A 396 20.55 -10.78 14.21
CA ILE A 396 19.08 -10.87 14.31
C ILE A 396 18.63 -11.18 15.73
N PHE A 397 17.42 -10.71 16.05
CA PHE A 397 16.65 -11.15 17.20
C PHE A 397 15.38 -11.85 16.76
N VAL A 398 14.93 -12.80 17.58
CA VAL A 398 13.58 -13.36 17.47
C VAL A 398 12.79 -12.93 18.69
N ARG A 399 11.54 -12.52 18.49
CA ARG A 399 10.61 -12.13 19.54
C ARG A 399 9.31 -12.92 19.39
N LYS A 400 8.74 -13.34 20.52
CA LYS A 400 7.34 -13.80 20.54
C LYS A 400 6.44 -12.57 20.47
N VAL A 401 5.33 -12.67 19.75
CA VAL A 401 4.35 -11.59 19.67
C VAL A 401 2.98 -12.14 20.02
N THR A 402 2.25 -11.43 20.88
CA THR A 402 0.86 -11.78 21.21
C THR A 402 -0.05 -11.54 20.00
N ASN A 403 -1.26 -12.10 20.04
CA ASN A 403 -2.26 -11.82 19.00
C ASN A 403 -2.70 -10.33 18.99
N ASN A 404 -2.44 -9.59 20.07
CA ASN A 404 -2.77 -8.18 20.21
C ASN A 404 -1.58 -7.25 19.89
N GLY A 405 -0.44 -7.79 19.45
CA GLY A 405 0.72 -7.00 19.00
C GLY A 405 1.73 -6.63 20.09
N THR A 406 1.60 -7.14 21.33
CA THR A 406 2.67 -7.00 22.34
C THR A 406 3.86 -7.84 21.92
N HIS A 407 4.98 -7.19 21.65
CA HIS A 407 6.25 -7.85 21.42
C HIS A 407 6.92 -8.18 22.76
N GLY A 408 7.33 -9.44 22.94
CA GLY A 408 8.01 -9.89 24.15
C GLY A 408 9.48 -9.51 24.20
N PHE A 409 10.20 -10.14 25.13
CA PHE A 409 11.66 -9.98 25.21
C PHE A 409 12.36 -10.47 23.93
N PRO A 410 13.36 -9.73 23.42
CA PRO A 410 14.30 -10.24 22.43
C PRO A 410 15.00 -11.50 22.94
N SER A 411 15.16 -12.49 22.05
CA SER A 411 15.97 -13.67 22.31
C SER A 411 17.44 -13.33 22.58
N ASP A 412 18.27 -14.34 22.85
CA ASP A 412 19.71 -14.19 22.61
C ASP A 412 19.94 -13.81 21.13
N PRO A 413 20.86 -12.88 20.82
CA PRO A 413 21.16 -12.51 19.44
C PRO A 413 21.75 -13.70 18.67
N VAL A 414 21.36 -13.83 17.41
CA VAL A 414 22.05 -14.69 16.43
C VAL A 414 22.99 -13.81 15.64
N ILE A 415 24.28 -14.17 15.65
CA ILE A 415 25.38 -13.43 15.02
C ILE A 415 25.88 -14.26 13.85
N THR A 416 25.90 -13.65 12.66
CA THR A 416 26.45 -14.26 11.45
C THR A 416 27.89 -13.81 11.27
N LEU A 417 28.83 -14.75 11.12
CA LEU A 417 30.23 -14.46 10.81
C LEU A 417 30.52 -14.77 9.34
N SER A 418 31.01 -13.76 8.62
CA SER A 418 31.32 -13.80 7.18
C SER A 418 32.81 -14.05 6.87
N GLU A 419 33.68 -13.73 7.82
CA GLU A 419 35.14 -13.73 7.63
C GLU A 419 35.83 -14.57 8.71
N ALA A 420 36.95 -15.20 8.35
CA ALA A 420 37.74 -16.00 9.27
C ALA A 420 38.31 -15.16 10.44
N LEU A 421 38.26 -15.73 11.64
CA LEU A 421 38.85 -15.17 12.84
C LEU A 421 40.36 -15.46 12.90
N VAL A 422 41.15 -14.46 13.27
CA VAL A 422 42.60 -14.57 13.46
C VAL A 422 42.91 -14.66 14.96
N PRO A 423 43.51 -15.76 15.44
CA PRO A 423 43.87 -15.88 16.85
C PRO A 423 44.94 -14.85 17.22
N TYR A 424 44.74 -14.14 18.32
CA TYR A 424 45.71 -13.20 18.86
C TYR A 424 46.72 -13.95 19.74
N ALA A 425 48.00 -13.68 19.50
CA ALA A 425 49.10 -14.39 20.16
C ALA A 425 49.96 -13.49 21.08
N SER A 426 49.63 -12.20 21.18
CA SER A 426 50.34 -11.23 22.02
C SER A 426 49.59 -10.98 23.32
N GLY A 427 50.30 -10.80 24.43
CA GLY A 427 49.70 -10.40 25.71
C GLY A 427 49.20 -8.95 25.73
N THR A 428 49.71 -8.07 24.87
CA THR A 428 49.23 -6.68 24.75
C THR A 428 48.45 -6.49 23.46
N ILE A 429 47.25 -5.92 23.55
CA ILE A 429 46.33 -5.62 22.44
C ILE A 429 46.48 -4.16 22.06
N ASN A 430 47.14 -3.89 20.94
CA ASN A 430 47.45 -2.53 20.49
C ASN A 430 46.55 -2.03 19.34
N LYS A 431 45.85 -2.94 18.66
CA LYS A 431 44.95 -2.64 17.53
C LYS A 431 44.06 -3.82 17.16
N VAL A 432 42.93 -3.53 16.53
CA VAL A 432 42.05 -4.51 15.88
C VAL A 432 41.94 -4.13 14.39
N ASP A 433 42.77 -4.73 13.54
CA ASP A 433 42.78 -4.48 12.08
C ASP A 433 42.19 -5.63 11.24
N LYS A 434 41.78 -6.71 11.93
CA LYS A 434 41.17 -7.92 11.37
C LYS A 434 40.16 -8.47 12.38
N ASN A 435 39.35 -9.44 11.97
CA ASN A 435 38.51 -10.16 12.93
C ASN A 435 39.41 -10.93 13.87
N LEU A 436 39.44 -10.51 15.12
CA LEU A 436 40.37 -10.96 16.12
C LEU A 436 39.69 -11.93 17.06
N PHE A 437 40.35 -13.04 17.35
CA PHE A 437 39.92 -14.01 18.34
C PHE A 437 40.94 -14.07 19.47
N LEU A 438 40.50 -13.85 20.71
CA LEU A 438 41.30 -14.08 21.90
C LEU A 438 41.01 -15.49 22.43
N PRO A 439 41.87 -16.48 22.12
CA PRO A 439 41.74 -17.79 22.74
C PRO A 439 42.06 -17.69 24.23
N GLN A 440 41.50 -18.61 25.02
CA GLN A 440 41.77 -18.69 26.45
C GLN A 440 43.27 -18.89 26.71
N ILE A 441 43.86 -17.99 27.50
CA ILE A 441 45.25 -18.09 27.97
C ILE A 441 45.34 -17.86 29.48
N ASN A 442 46.39 -18.40 30.10
CA ASN A 442 46.60 -18.33 31.56
C ASN A 442 47.16 -16.98 32.06
N THR A 443 47.15 -15.93 31.24
CA THR A 443 47.68 -14.61 31.59
C THR A 443 46.76 -13.53 31.07
N PRO A 444 46.59 -12.40 31.79
CA PRO A 444 45.76 -11.31 31.32
C PRO A 444 46.23 -10.75 29.97
N PHE A 445 45.29 -10.49 29.07
CA PHE A 445 45.50 -9.57 27.98
C PHE A 445 45.52 -8.13 28.51
N VAL A 446 46.32 -7.27 27.90
CA VAL A 446 46.56 -5.90 28.34
C VAL A 446 46.19 -4.92 27.24
N ILE A 447 45.37 -3.92 27.56
CA ILE A 447 45.09 -2.75 26.74
C ILE A 447 45.66 -1.54 27.48
N ASP A 448 46.79 -1.02 27.02
CA ASP A 448 47.52 0.09 27.65
C ASP A 448 47.40 1.43 26.92
N THR A 449 46.76 1.43 25.76
CA THR A 449 46.39 2.61 24.97
C THR A 449 44.97 2.45 24.43
N ASP A 450 44.35 3.54 24.00
CA ASP A 450 43.06 3.48 23.32
C ASP A 450 43.13 2.59 22.09
N ILE A 451 42.10 1.75 21.92
CA ILE A 451 41.96 0.87 20.76
C ILE A 451 40.60 1.09 20.09
N LEU A 452 40.58 0.91 18.78
CA LEU A 452 39.37 0.95 17.97
C LEU A 452 39.06 -0.46 17.46
N ILE A 453 37.82 -0.89 17.63
CA ILE A 453 37.21 -2.02 16.91
C ILE A 453 36.44 -1.40 15.74
N PRO A 454 37.00 -1.37 14.52
CA PRO A 454 36.41 -0.65 13.39
C PRO A 454 35.16 -1.34 12.85
N GLU A 455 34.35 -0.59 12.11
CA GLU A 455 33.18 -1.13 11.42
C GLU A 455 33.54 -2.33 10.52
N GLY A 456 32.67 -3.34 10.50
CA GLY A 456 32.89 -4.59 9.76
C GLY A 456 33.98 -5.48 10.34
N LYS A 457 34.52 -5.16 11.54
CA LYS A 457 35.45 -6.03 12.27
C LYS A 457 34.88 -6.53 13.59
N THR A 458 35.27 -7.76 13.92
CA THR A 458 34.86 -8.47 15.13
C THR A 458 36.03 -8.64 16.08
N PHE A 459 35.84 -8.27 17.34
CA PHE A 459 36.72 -8.58 18.46
C PHE A 459 36.02 -9.62 19.34
N LEU A 460 36.42 -10.88 19.15
CA LEU A 460 35.81 -12.05 19.76
C LEU A 460 36.69 -12.58 20.88
N VAL A 461 36.12 -12.77 22.07
CA VAL A 461 36.85 -13.23 23.26
C VAL A 461 36.26 -14.52 23.76
N GLU A 462 37.07 -15.57 23.83
CA GLU A 462 36.67 -16.84 24.45
C GLU A 462 36.41 -16.63 25.95
N SER A 463 35.45 -17.36 26.52
CA SER A 463 35.11 -17.29 27.94
C SER A 463 36.31 -17.64 28.83
N GLY A 464 36.39 -17.07 30.03
CA GLY A 464 37.44 -17.36 31.02
C GLY A 464 38.75 -16.60 30.81
N ASN A 465 38.76 -15.61 29.92
CA ASN A 465 39.89 -14.71 29.73
C ASN A 465 39.89 -13.56 30.75
N GLU A 466 41.08 -13.04 31.03
CA GLU A 466 41.27 -11.81 31.79
C GLU A 466 41.74 -10.70 30.84
N ILE A 467 41.09 -9.53 30.85
CA ILE A 467 41.50 -8.36 30.06
C ILE A 467 41.63 -7.16 30.98
N ARG A 468 42.83 -6.59 31.04
CA ARG A 468 43.12 -5.42 31.88
C ARG A 468 43.26 -4.15 31.06
N LEU A 469 42.47 -3.14 31.40
CA LEU A 469 42.59 -1.78 30.86
C LEU A 469 43.50 -0.96 31.81
N TYR A 470 44.58 -0.40 31.28
CA TYR A 470 45.50 0.46 32.03
C TYR A 470 45.31 1.93 31.70
N ASN A 471 45.66 2.80 32.65
CA ASN A 471 45.82 4.24 32.44
C ASN A 471 44.59 4.96 31.86
N GLY A 472 43.36 4.49 32.13
CA GLY A 472 42.16 5.09 31.56
C GLY A 472 41.92 4.74 30.10
N ALA A 473 42.54 3.67 29.56
CA ALA A 473 42.39 3.29 28.17
C ALA A 473 40.92 3.11 27.76
N THR A 474 40.58 3.57 26.57
CA THR A 474 39.25 3.45 25.98
C THR A 474 39.23 2.41 24.86
N VAL A 475 38.30 1.47 24.93
CA VAL A 475 37.93 0.58 23.82
C VAL A 475 36.77 1.20 23.06
N VAL A 476 37.04 1.76 21.88
CA VAL A 476 36.02 2.36 21.01
C VAL A 476 35.43 1.28 20.10
N VAL A 477 34.10 1.15 20.08
CA VAL A 477 33.40 0.08 19.37
C VAL A 477 32.55 0.65 18.22
N GLU A 478 33.06 0.52 16.99
CA GLU A 478 32.33 0.77 15.73
C GLU A 478 31.87 -0.54 15.07
N GLY A 479 32.62 -1.62 15.26
CA GLY A 479 32.27 -2.97 14.81
C GLY A 479 31.54 -3.79 15.88
N LEU A 480 31.93 -5.06 16.02
CA LEU A 480 31.36 -5.99 16.99
C LEU A 480 32.38 -6.37 18.07
N MET A 481 32.07 -6.13 19.33
CA MET A 481 32.74 -6.74 20.48
C MET A 481 31.89 -7.88 21.02
N PHE A 482 32.39 -9.10 20.97
CA PHE A 482 31.65 -10.30 21.39
C PHE A 482 32.44 -11.11 22.43
N LEU A 483 31.94 -11.14 23.66
CA LEU A 483 32.48 -11.98 24.76
C LEU A 483 31.62 -13.25 24.85
N MET A 484 32.24 -14.39 24.55
CA MET A 484 31.54 -15.65 24.38
C MET A 484 30.98 -16.19 25.69
N PRO A 485 29.83 -16.90 25.64
CA PRO A 485 29.34 -17.64 26.79
C PRO A 485 30.25 -18.82 27.11
N GLY A 486 30.36 -19.17 28.39
CA GLY A 486 31.14 -20.32 28.83
C GLY A 486 31.06 -20.60 30.33
N PHE A 487 31.78 -21.63 30.76
CA PHE A 487 31.75 -22.09 32.15
C PHE A 487 32.45 -21.10 33.10
N ASP A 488 33.60 -20.60 32.69
CA ASP A 488 34.36 -19.59 33.42
C ASP A 488 34.01 -18.21 32.88
N LYS A 489 33.79 -17.26 33.80
CA LYS A 489 33.50 -15.89 33.39
C LYS A 489 34.73 -15.19 32.83
N THR A 490 34.54 -14.38 31.80
CA THR A 490 35.55 -13.41 31.37
C THR A 490 35.64 -12.29 32.41
N HIS A 491 36.83 -11.85 32.78
CA HIS A 491 37.02 -10.74 33.71
C HIS A 491 37.66 -9.56 32.98
N ILE A 492 36.94 -8.43 32.90
CA ILE A 492 37.44 -7.18 32.34
C ILE A 492 37.57 -6.18 33.46
N PHE A 493 38.79 -5.69 33.70
CA PHE A 493 39.07 -4.89 34.89
C PHE A 493 40.11 -3.80 34.68
N GLY A 494 40.10 -2.83 35.59
CA GLY A 494 41.00 -1.68 35.59
C GLY A 494 40.24 -0.37 35.44
N GLU A 495 40.94 0.76 35.52
CA GLU A 495 40.34 2.07 35.26
C GLU A 495 40.24 2.26 33.75
N GLY A 496 39.10 1.93 33.15
CA GLY A 496 38.93 1.98 31.70
C GLY A 496 37.49 2.22 31.24
N GLU A 497 37.34 2.46 29.94
CA GLU A 497 36.06 2.78 29.31
C GLU A 497 35.85 1.91 28.07
N ILE A 498 34.63 1.42 27.86
CA ILE A 498 34.19 0.80 26.62
C ILE A 498 33.15 1.75 26.00
N ALA A 499 33.57 2.49 24.98
CA ALA A 499 32.77 3.54 24.35
C ALA A 499 32.13 3.02 23.05
N LEU A 500 30.79 2.97 23.00
CA LEU A 500 30.06 2.69 21.77
C LEU A 500 30.14 3.89 20.81
N ASN A 501 30.53 3.64 19.56
CA ASN A 501 30.51 4.62 18.46
C ASN A 501 29.80 4.05 17.21
N GLY A 502 28.53 3.67 17.36
CA GLY A 502 27.75 3.06 16.28
C GLY A 502 27.95 1.55 16.15
N GLY A 503 28.77 0.92 17.00
CA GLY A 503 28.97 -0.53 17.01
C GLY A 503 28.03 -1.29 17.96
N THR A 504 28.35 -2.56 18.15
CA THR A 504 27.61 -3.52 18.98
C THR A 504 28.51 -4.16 20.02
N ILE A 505 28.01 -4.27 21.25
CA ILE A 505 28.63 -5.03 22.33
C ILE A 505 27.67 -6.15 22.74
N ILE A 506 28.18 -7.38 22.74
CA ILE A 506 27.48 -8.57 23.24
C ILE A 506 28.42 -9.24 24.24
N ALA A 507 28.02 -9.30 25.50
CA ALA A 507 28.79 -9.96 26.55
C ALA A 507 27.94 -11.00 27.26
N TYR A 508 28.46 -12.22 27.29
CA TYR A 508 27.96 -13.30 28.13
C TYR A 508 28.98 -13.58 29.23
N ASP A 509 28.50 -14.04 30.39
CA ASP A 509 29.33 -14.62 31.43
C ASP A 509 30.56 -13.74 31.72
N THR A 510 30.35 -12.44 31.97
CA THR A 510 31.45 -11.48 32.12
C THR A 510 31.33 -10.67 33.40
N ASP A 511 32.44 -10.56 34.14
CA ASP A 511 32.58 -9.67 35.28
C ASP A 511 33.36 -8.41 34.86
N PHE A 512 32.74 -7.25 35.07
CA PHE A 512 33.30 -5.93 34.80
C PHE A 512 33.62 -5.25 36.13
N GLU A 513 34.89 -4.93 36.33
CA GLU A 513 35.39 -4.27 37.55
C GLU A 513 35.98 -2.90 37.20
N ASN A 514 35.34 -1.84 37.69
CA ASN A 514 35.70 -0.44 37.43
C ASN A 514 35.67 -0.01 35.94
N ILE A 515 34.75 -0.58 35.16
CA ILE A 515 34.59 -0.32 33.72
C ILE A 515 33.36 0.53 33.43
N LYS A 516 33.52 1.57 32.63
CA LYS A 516 32.40 2.43 32.20
C LYS A 516 31.98 2.13 30.77
N PHE A 517 30.69 1.95 30.55
CA PHE A 517 30.09 1.90 29.22
C PHE A 517 29.50 3.25 28.86
N THR A 518 29.90 3.81 27.73
CA THR A 518 29.45 5.14 27.30
C THR A 518 29.13 5.19 25.81
N GLY A 519 28.59 6.31 25.34
CA GLY A 519 28.47 6.61 23.91
C GLY A 519 27.15 6.19 23.29
N LYS A 520 27.17 5.95 21.97
CA LYS A 520 26.01 5.66 21.12
C LYS A 520 26.27 4.41 20.30
N GLY A 521 25.28 3.55 20.06
CA GLY A 521 25.52 2.27 19.38
C GLY A 521 24.27 1.59 18.86
N ARG A 522 24.44 0.44 18.22
CA ARG A 522 23.32 -0.38 17.71
C ARG A 522 22.72 -1.23 18.83
N LEU A 523 23.58 -1.84 19.64
CA LEU A 523 23.21 -2.77 20.70
C LEU A 523 24.22 -2.83 21.84
N LEU A 524 23.70 -2.87 23.07
CA LEU A 524 24.42 -3.34 24.26
C LEU A 524 23.63 -4.51 24.83
N PHE A 525 24.18 -5.72 24.73
CA PHE A 525 23.59 -6.95 25.24
C PHE A 525 24.50 -7.53 26.31
N LEU A 526 24.03 -7.58 27.56
CA LEU A 526 24.73 -8.20 28.68
C LEU A 526 23.87 -9.35 29.23
N LYS A 527 24.44 -10.56 29.31
CA LYS A 527 23.78 -11.71 29.92
C LYS A 527 24.69 -12.38 30.94
N ASN A 528 24.13 -12.76 32.10
CA ASN A 528 24.87 -13.37 33.21
C ASN A 528 26.14 -12.57 33.58
N SER A 529 26.05 -11.25 33.51
CA SER A 529 27.18 -10.34 33.68
C SER A 529 27.08 -9.57 35.00
N THR A 530 28.22 -9.20 35.58
CA THR A 530 28.27 -8.44 36.83
C THR A 530 29.06 -7.16 36.63
N LEU A 531 28.47 -6.02 36.99
CA LEU A 531 29.12 -4.72 37.05
C LEU A 531 29.24 -4.35 38.54
N ASP A 532 30.47 -4.15 38.99
CA ASP A 532 30.76 -3.80 40.37
C ASP A 532 30.28 -2.37 40.73
N ASN A 533 30.57 -1.93 41.96
CA ASN A 533 30.13 -0.62 42.46
C ASN A 533 30.79 0.59 41.78
N TYR A 534 31.76 0.35 40.89
CA TYR A 534 32.49 1.40 40.17
C TYR A 534 32.28 1.31 38.65
N SER A 535 31.53 0.30 38.19
CA SER A 535 31.18 0.08 36.79
C SER A 535 29.80 0.62 36.51
N SER A 536 29.67 1.45 35.47
CA SER A 536 28.43 2.16 35.15
C SER A 536 28.10 2.11 33.67
N ILE A 537 26.82 2.29 33.33
CA ILE A 537 26.36 2.43 31.94
C ILE A 537 25.77 3.84 31.78
N ASP A 538 26.31 4.67 30.88
CA ASP A 538 25.76 5.98 30.49
C ASP A 538 25.72 6.12 28.97
N THR A 539 24.62 5.68 28.36
CA THR A 539 24.46 5.63 26.91
C THR A 539 23.48 6.69 26.40
N LYS A 540 23.77 7.22 25.21
CA LYS A 540 22.95 8.22 24.53
C LYS A 540 22.71 7.77 23.10
N SER A 541 21.46 7.75 22.64
CA SER A 541 21.12 7.37 21.26
C SER A 541 21.60 5.96 20.90
N ILE A 542 21.31 5.00 21.79
CA ILE A 542 21.59 3.58 21.55
C ILE A 542 20.34 2.92 20.96
N GLY A 543 20.50 2.04 19.96
CA GLY A 543 19.37 1.32 19.38
C GLY A 543 18.64 0.50 20.44
N ARG A 544 19.34 -0.45 21.06
CA ARG A 544 18.76 -1.37 22.04
C ARG A 544 19.72 -1.69 23.18
N VAL A 545 19.16 -1.84 24.38
CA VAL A 545 19.88 -2.36 25.56
C VAL A 545 19.15 -3.59 26.09
N CYS A 546 19.86 -4.71 26.26
CA CYS A 546 19.33 -5.92 26.89
C CYS A 546 20.22 -6.30 28.08
N LEU A 547 19.65 -6.42 29.27
CA LEU A 547 20.34 -6.85 30.49
C LEU A 547 19.62 -8.07 31.08
N TYR A 548 20.17 -9.25 30.90
CA TYR A 548 19.56 -10.51 31.31
C TYR A 548 20.39 -11.21 32.38
N ASP A 549 19.76 -11.77 33.41
CA ASP A 549 20.43 -12.55 34.46
C ASP A 549 21.63 -11.82 35.10
N SER A 550 21.60 -10.49 35.18
CA SER A 550 22.78 -9.67 35.48
C SER A 550 22.67 -8.95 36.83
N SER A 551 23.78 -8.40 37.32
CA SER A 551 23.81 -7.59 38.54
C SER A 551 24.66 -6.35 38.33
N LEU A 552 24.05 -5.17 38.46
CA LEU A 552 24.72 -3.88 38.25
C LEU A 552 24.61 -3.05 39.53
N SER A 553 25.74 -2.83 40.18
CA SER A 553 25.82 -2.27 41.54
C SER A 553 26.11 -0.76 41.58
N ASP A 554 26.15 -0.11 40.42
CA ASP A 554 26.16 1.34 40.29
C ASP A 554 24.95 1.83 39.46
N TYR A 555 25.10 2.90 38.66
CA TYR A 555 23.99 3.46 37.89
C TYR A 555 23.97 3.00 36.43
N VAL A 556 22.75 2.87 35.91
CA VAL A 556 22.45 2.66 34.49
C VAL A 556 21.64 3.85 33.99
N LYS A 557 22.18 4.60 33.04
CA LYS A 557 21.52 5.73 32.41
C LYS A 557 21.41 5.51 30.91
N ILE A 558 20.19 5.58 30.41
CA ILE A 558 19.86 5.35 29.01
C ILE A 558 19.03 6.53 28.53
N THR A 559 19.58 7.30 27.59
CA THR A 559 18.90 8.45 26.97
C THR A 559 18.71 8.20 25.49
N ASN A 560 17.50 8.42 24.95
CA ASN A 560 17.15 8.17 23.56
C ASN A 560 17.44 6.72 23.15
N SER A 561 16.54 5.79 23.46
CA SER A 561 16.66 4.39 23.03
C SER A 561 15.37 3.90 22.37
N SER A 562 15.50 3.04 21.36
CA SER A 562 14.34 2.38 20.76
C SER A 562 13.82 1.25 21.65
N GLY A 563 14.67 0.63 22.47
CA GLY A 563 14.29 -0.51 23.30
C GLY A 563 15.21 -0.73 24.51
N VAL A 564 14.62 -0.99 25.68
CA VAL A 564 15.35 -1.43 26.88
C VAL A 564 14.67 -2.67 27.48
N TYR A 565 15.40 -3.78 27.56
CA TYR A 565 14.86 -5.08 27.95
C TYR A 565 15.65 -5.64 29.13
N ILE A 566 15.01 -5.82 30.27
CA ILE A 566 15.66 -6.22 31.51
C ILE A 566 14.93 -7.43 32.10
N ASP A 567 15.62 -8.55 32.25
CA ASP A 567 15.05 -9.79 32.78
C ASP A 567 15.97 -10.36 33.86
N ASN A 568 15.38 -10.80 34.97
CA ASN A 568 16.07 -11.45 36.09
C ASN A 568 17.35 -10.71 36.53
N THR A 569 17.28 -9.37 36.65
CA THR A 569 18.47 -8.54 36.86
C THR A 569 18.34 -7.68 38.11
N TYR A 570 19.44 -7.54 38.87
CA TYR A 570 19.54 -6.56 39.95
C TYR A 570 20.12 -5.24 39.44
N LEU A 571 19.44 -4.14 39.75
CA LEU A 571 19.86 -2.77 39.42
C LEU A 571 19.81 -1.91 40.67
N LYS A 572 20.95 -1.34 41.06
CA LYS A 572 20.95 -0.32 42.12
C LYS A 572 20.24 0.95 41.66
N GLU A 573 20.56 1.45 40.47
CA GLU A 573 19.86 2.60 39.90
C GLU A 573 19.71 2.45 38.40
N ILE A 574 18.52 2.75 37.88
CA ILE A 574 18.29 2.91 36.46
C ILE A 574 17.49 4.17 36.15
N SER A 575 17.95 4.92 35.15
CA SER A 575 17.30 6.11 34.61
C SER A 575 17.05 5.94 33.11
N LEU A 576 15.77 5.96 32.74
CA LEU A 576 15.28 5.95 31.37
C LEU A 576 14.81 7.34 30.98
N ASN A 577 15.31 7.85 29.86
CA ASN A 577 14.93 9.14 29.32
C ASN A 577 14.68 9.01 27.81
N ASN A 578 13.45 9.32 27.37
CA ASN A 578 13.04 9.18 25.97
C ASN A 578 13.29 7.78 25.40
N VAL A 579 12.71 6.77 26.06
CA VAL A 579 12.79 5.36 25.66
C VAL A 579 11.45 4.91 25.07
N ALA A 580 11.46 4.55 23.78
CA ALA A 580 10.25 4.24 23.03
C ALA A 580 9.52 2.99 23.57
N GLU A 581 10.28 1.96 23.92
CA GLU A 581 9.76 0.70 24.47
C GLU A 581 10.69 0.19 25.59
N SER A 582 10.14 -0.20 26.73
CA SER A 582 10.92 -0.89 27.75
C SER A 582 10.13 -1.95 28.49
N LEU A 583 10.77 -3.10 28.73
CA LEU A 583 10.20 -4.27 29.40
C LEU A 583 11.10 -4.70 30.54
N PHE A 584 10.51 -4.90 31.71
CA PHE A 584 11.19 -5.38 32.91
C PHE A 584 10.47 -6.62 33.42
N LYS A 585 11.21 -7.69 33.71
CA LYS A 585 10.63 -8.93 34.26
C LYS A 585 11.53 -9.50 35.34
N ASN A 586 10.91 -10.05 36.41
CA ASN A 586 11.61 -10.76 37.50
C ASN A 586 12.81 -9.99 38.10
N SER A 587 12.81 -8.66 38.06
CA SER A 587 13.99 -7.85 38.37
C SER A 587 13.86 -7.15 39.71
N THR A 588 14.99 -6.84 40.36
CA THR A 588 15.03 -6.07 41.61
C THR A 588 15.73 -4.75 41.38
N ILE A 589 15.04 -3.64 41.66
CA ILE A 589 15.50 -2.30 41.36
C ILE A 589 15.42 -1.43 42.62
N ASP A 590 16.55 -0.85 43.04
CA ASP A 590 16.54 0.02 44.22
C ASP A 590 16.00 1.42 43.86
N LEU A 591 16.43 2.00 42.75
CA LEU A 591 15.93 3.28 42.24
C LEU A 591 15.62 3.19 40.74
N PHE A 592 14.35 3.38 40.39
CA PHE A 592 13.87 3.45 39.01
C PHE A 592 13.38 4.87 38.70
N ASN A 593 13.98 5.50 37.68
CA ASN A 593 13.55 6.79 37.16
C ASN A 593 13.12 6.64 35.70
N SER A 594 11.91 7.04 35.36
CA SER A 594 11.40 7.08 33.98
C SER A 594 10.92 8.49 33.65
N SER A 595 11.48 9.07 32.59
CA SER A 595 11.29 10.47 32.23
C SER A 595 11.16 10.63 30.71
N ILE A 596 10.57 11.76 30.31
CA ILE A 596 10.46 12.24 28.92
C ILE A 596 9.84 11.19 28.01
N ASN A 597 8.51 11.06 28.03
CA ASN A 597 7.74 10.20 27.12
C ASN A 597 8.27 8.75 27.02
N SER A 598 8.78 8.22 28.14
CA SER A 598 9.26 6.84 28.19
C SER A 598 8.07 5.90 28.43
N ARG A 599 8.04 4.76 27.73
CA ARG A 599 6.97 3.76 27.88
C ARG A 599 7.55 2.48 28.48
N THR A 600 7.07 2.09 29.65
CA THR A 600 7.61 0.97 30.41
C THR A 600 6.52 0.00 30.83
N ILE A 601 6.76 -1.29 30.61
CA ILE A 601 5.98 -2.39 31.20
C ILE A 601 6.89 -3.13 32.16
N MET A 602 6.36 -3.50 33.32
CA MET A 602 7.09 -4.23 34.34
C MET A 602 6.25 -5.37 34.89
N GLU A 603 6.81 -6.56 34.92
CA GLU A 603 6.15 -7.77 35.39
C GLU A 603 6.97 -8.40 36.53
N THR A 604 6.29 -8.88 37.57
CA THR A 604 6.88 -9.68 38.67
C THR A 604 8.16 -9.11 39.28
N SER A 605 8.33 -7.79 39.30
CA SER A 605 9.56 -7.12 39.73
C SER A 605 9.39 -6.46 41.10
N THR A 606 10.50 -6.20 41.80
CA THR A 606 10.51 -5.50 43.09
C THR A 606 11.25 -4.18 42.96
N ILE A 607 10.61 -3.08 43.38
CA ILE A 607 11.12 -1.72 43.24
C ILE A 607 11.05 -1.01 44.59
N LYS A 608 12.18 -0.51 45.09
CA LYS A 608 12.18 0.24 46.38
C LYS A 608 11.67 1.67 46.19
N LEU A 609 12.15 2.39 45.16
CA LEU A 609 11.70 3.73 44.83
C LEU A 609 11.52 3.87 43.32
N MET A 610 10.32 4.30 42.91
CA MET A 610 9.94 4.55 41.52
C MET A 610 9.55 6.01 41.34
N ASN A 611 10.19 6.69 40.40
CA ASN A 611 9.84 8.04 39.97
C ASN A 611 9.44 8.03 38.49
N ILE A 612 8.28 8.57 38.17
CA ILE A 612 7.74 8.65 36.81
C ILE A 612 7.35 10.10 36.53
N GLU A 613 7.98 10.70 35.52
CA GLU A 613 7.84 12.12 35.21
C GLU A 613 7.78 12.40 33.70
N THR A 614 7.40 13.63 33.37
CA THR A 614 7.34 14.19 32.01
C THR A 614 6.61 13.30 30.99
N PHE A 615 5.30 13.14 31.15
CA PHE A 615 4.42 12.40 30.22
C PHE A 615 4.82 10.94 29.98
N SER A 616 5.46 10.28 30.94
CA SER A 616 5.86 8.88 30.79
C SER A 616 4.70 7.93 31.12
N PHE A 617 4.71 6.76 30.50
CA PHE A 617 3.71 5.71 30.71
C PHE A 617 4.35 4.51 31.38
N MET A 618 3.71 4.00 32.42
CA MET A 618 4.14 2.81 33.16
C MET A 618 2.96 1.87 33.39
N ASN A 619 3.15 0.59 33.05
CA ASN A 619 2.23 -0.49 33.38
C ASN A 619 2.95 -1.55 34.21
N SER A 620 2.48 -1.77 35.44
CA SER A 620 3.04 -2.70 36.42
C SER A 620 2.10 -3.88 36.62
N ILE A 621 2.59 -5.09 36.38
CA ILE A 621 1.87 -6.37 36.49
C ILE A 621 2.54 -7.18 37.60
N ASP A 622 1.78 -7.55 38.63
CA ASP A 622 2.21 -8.42 39.74
C ASP A 622 3.55 -7.98 40.39
N SER A 623 3.85 -6.68 40.35
CA SER A 623 5.11 -6.11 40.83
C SER A 623 4.94 -5.40 42.16
N LYS A 624 5.97 -5.50 43.01
CA LYS A 624 5.99 -4.89 44.34
C LYS A 624 6.74 -3.57 44.31
N ILE A 625 6.03 -2.46 44.51
CA ILE A 625 6.60 -1.12 44.56
C ILE A 625 6.48 -0.58 45.99
N GLU A 626 7.60 -0.29 46.65
CA GLU A 626 7.59 0.18 48.06
C GLU A 626 7.29 1.67 48.17
N ARG A 627 7.80 2.49 47.24
CA ARG A 627 7.55 3.93 47.15
C ARG A 627 7.40 4.36 45.70
N LEU A 628 6.38 5.17 45.44
CA LEU A 628 6.02 5.65 44.10
C LEU A 628 5.81 7.16 44.13
N ASN A 629 6.46 7.86 43.20
CA ASN A 629 6.22 9.27 42.89
C ASN A 629 5.86 9.38 41.40
N VAL A 630 4.69 9.98 41.11
CA VAL A 630 4.22 10.21 39.74
C VAL A 630 3.93 11.69 39.57
N GLU A 631 4.59 12.32 38.61
CA GLU A 631 4.52 13.75 38.37
C GLU A 631 4.28 14.07 36.87
N GLU A 632 3.98 15.34 36.58
CA GLU A 632 3.95 15.91 35.22
C GLU A 632 3.11 15.12 34.19
N TYR A 633 1.85 14.86 34.54
CA TYR A 633 0.85 14.20 33.68
C TYR A 633 1.23 12.78 33.22
N SER A 634 2.15 12.14 33.92
CA SER A 634 2.54 10.75 33.66
C SER A 634 1.44 9.78 34.08
N ILE A 635 1.38 8.62 33.40
CA ILE A 635 0.38 7.58 33.63
C ILE A 635 1.05 6.40 34.32
N PHE A 636 0.45 5.93 35.41
CA PHE A 636 0.86 4.73 36.11
C PHE A 636 -0.34 3.79 36.29
N LEU A 637 -0.22 2.58 35.75
CA LEU A 637 -1.18 1.49 35.89
C LEU A 637 -0.54 0.40 36.74
N GLN A 638 -1.27 -0.10 37.75
CA GLN A 638 -0.83 -1.22 38.57
C GLN A 638 -1.92 -2.28 38.65
N ARG A 639 -1.57 -3.48 38.21
CA ARG A 639 -2.33 -4.71 38.36
C ARG A 639 -1.66 -5.56 39.44
N GLU A 640 -2.49 -6.09 40.33
CA GLU A 640 -2.10 -6.97 41.45
C GLU A 640 -2.21 -8.46 41.11
#